data_AF-A0A6I5VL78-F1
#
_entry.id   AF-A0A6I5VL78-F1
#
_cell.length_a   1.000
_cell.length_b   1.000
_cell.length_c   1.000
_cell.angle_alpha   90.00
_cell.angle_beta   90.00
_cell.angle_gamma   90.00
#
_symmetry.space_group_name_H-M   'P 1'
#
loop_
_entity.id
_entity.type
_entity.pdbx_description
1 polymer ?
#
loop_
_entity_poly.entity_id
_entity_poly.type
_entity_poly.pdbx_seq_one_letter_code
_entity_poly.pdbx_strand_id
1 'polypeptide(L)'
;MAMTNHANPQGPRQHDAFLPCGRSVDETWENISQPPDPHQLTCPFCRDARAALQRLQQATQDLLAHDTTDPDFHVSPRIKRSVLEVARNEARRSRMLPLIQPSIGQPKPTLTISELELSSQIRDAADQLPGIHARRCVVTIDPTGDTSQHTEKPASITINLRTAVSAQTNIPQAMTQLRRTIIDRISRRAGLTVTTIEVHVEDIYDA
;
A
#
# COMPACT_ATOMS: atom_id res chain seq x y z
N MET A 1 -25.54 42.83 1.85
CA MET A 1 -24.93 41.57 1.39
C MET A 1 -23.71 41.29 2.24
N ALA A 2 -23.85 40.48 3.28
CA ALA A 2 -22.74 40.04 4.11
C ALA A 2 -22.64 38.51 3.96
N MET A 3 -21.55 38.05 3.36
CA MET A 3 -21.25 36.63 3.22
C MET A 3 -20.74 36.11 4.56
N THR A 4 -21.53 35.27 5.23
CA THR A 4 -21.13 34.58 6.46
C THR A 4 -20.28 33.37 6.09
N ASN A 5 -18.97 33.56 6.22
CA ASN A 5 -17.95 32.52 6.17
C ASN A 5 -18.24 31.48 7.28
N HIS A 6 -18.75 30.31 6.89
CA HIS A 6 -18.91 29.17 7.80
C HIS A 6 -17.56 28.44 7.88
N ALA A 7 -16.64 28.97 8.67
CA ALA A 7 -15.48 28.22 9.12
C ALA A 7 -15.97 27.16 10.12
N ASN A 8 -15.98 25.90 9.69
CA ASN A 8 -16.28 24.74 10.53
C ASN A 8 -15.06 24.45 11.42
N PRO A 9 -15.13 24.56 12.77
CA PRO A 9 -14.00 24.28 13.64
C PRO A 9 -14.03 22.80 14.03
N GLN A 10 -13.66 21.91 13.10
CA GLN A 10 -13.28 20.55 13.48
C GLN A 10 -11.78 20.56 13.72
N GLY A 11 -11.37 20.46 14.98
CA GLY A 11 -9.98 20.17 15.34
C GLY A 11 -9.50 18.90 14.63
N PRO A 12 -8.16 18.69 14.56
CA PRO A 12 -7.58 17.61 13.78
C PRO A 12 -8.23 16.27 14.18
N ARG A 13 -8.82 15.59 13.19
CA ARG A 13 -9.33 14.23 13.42
C ARG A 13 -8.09 13.39 13.67
N GLN A 14 -8.14 12.50 14.67
CA GLN A 14 -6.98 11.69 15.11
C GLN A 14 -6.46 10.69 14.04
N HIS A 15 -6.88 10.82 12.79
CA HIS A 15 -6.51 9.99 11.64
C HIS A 15 -6.03 10.80 10.42
N ASP A 16 -5.77 12.10 10.56
CA ASP A 16 -5.25 12.89 9.44
C ASP A 16 -3.82 12.41 9.14
N ALA A 17 -3.65 11.74 8.00
CA ALA A 17 -2.32 11.43 7.49
C ALA A 17 -1.67 12.75 7.07
N PHE A 18 -0.56 13.11 7.68
CA PHE A 18 0.17 14.32 7.36
C PHE A 18 1.34 14.02 6.43
N LEU A 19 1.50 14.87 5.42
CA LEU A 19 2.70 14.92 4.61
C LEU A 19 3.89 15.40 5.46
N PRO A 20 5.14 15.13 5.05
CA PRO A 20 6.33 15.66 5.74
C PRO A 20 6.35 17.19 5.84
N CYS A 21 5.65 17.91 4.96
CA CYS A 21 5.49 19.35 5.02
C CYS A 21 4.38 19.82 6.01
N GLY A 22 3.76 18.90 6.75
CA GLY A 22 2.73 19.17 7.76
C GLY A 22 1.31 19.34 7.20
N ARG A 23 1.10 19.25 5.88
CA ARG A 23 -0.24 19.34 5.28
C ARG A 23 -1.01 18.03 5.38
N SER A 24 -2.33 18.13 5.49
CA SER A 24 -3.22 16.98 5.49
C SER A 24 -3.33 16.36 4.09
N VAL A 25 -3.19 15.04 4.03
CA VAL A 25 -3.49 14.27 2.83
C VAL A 25 -4.98 14.35 2.50
N ASP A 26 -5.85 14.36 3.50
CA ASP A 26 -7.31 14.44 3.31
C ASP A 26 -7.71 15.77 2.68
N GLU A 27 -7.14 16.89 3.14
CA GLU A 27 -7.37 18.21 2.53
C GLU A 27 -6.85 18.25 1.08
N THR A 28 -5.74 17.58 0.80
CA THR A 28 -5.19 17.47 -0.56
C THR A 28 -6.12 16.64 -1.47
N TRP A 29 -6.75 15.60 -0.92
CA TRP A 29 -7.73 14.77 -1.62
C TRP A 29 -9.03 15.51 -1.89
N GLU A 30 -9.57 16.22 -0.90
CA GLU A 30 -10.81 17.01 -1.04
C GLU A 30 -10.68 18.07 -2.15
N ASN A 31 -9.48 18.65 -2.32
CA ASN A 31 -9.18 19.66 -3.32
C ASN A 31 -8.49 19.11 -4.58
N ILE A 32 -8.46 17.79 -4.79
CA ILE A 32 -7.70 17.17 -5.89
C ILE A 32 -8.16 17.64 -7.28
N SER A 33 -9.46 17.93 -7.41
CA SER A 33 -10.08 18.43 -8.64
C SER A 33 -9.88 19.93 -8.86
N GLN A 34 -9.39 20.67 -7.86
CA GLN A 34 -9.10 22.09 -7.96
C GLN A 34 -7.64 22.32 -8.41
N PRO A 35 -7.31 23.50 -8.97
CA PRO A 35 -5.93 23.88 -9.22
C PRO A 35 -5.12 23.86 -7.92
N PRO A 36 -3.85 23.42 -7.96
CA PRO A 36 -2.99 23.42 -6.79
C PRO A 36 -2.74 24.85 -6.30
N ASP A 37 -2.68 25.03 -4.98
CA ASP A 37 -2.38 26.31 -4.37
C ASP A 37 -0.87 26.68 -4.50
N PRO A 38 -0.46 27.91 -4.13
CA PRO A 38 0.94 28.35 -4.25
C PRO A 38 1.97 27.45 -3.54
N HIS A 39 1.60 26.84 -2.41
CA HIS A 39 2.49 25.94 -1.69
C HIS A 39 2.58 24.58 -2.40
N GLN A 40 1.45 24.04 -2.84
CA GLN A 40 1.39 22.76 -3.57
C GLN A 40 2.16 22.82 -4.89
N LEU A 41 2.31 24.00 -5.51
CA LEU A 41 3.12 24.18 -6.73
C LEU A 41 4.63 24.03 -6.48
N THR A 42 5.11 24.34 -5.28
CA THR A 42 6.55 24.42 -4.97
C THR A 42 7.04 23.30 -4.05
N CYS A 43 6.16 22.76 -3.21
CA CYS A 43 6.50 21.71 -2.27
C CYS A 43 6.58 20.33 -2.95
N PRO A 44 7.74 19.62 -2.90
CA PRO A 44 7.88 18.32 -3.53
C PRO A 44 6.92 17.27 -2.94
N PHE A 45 6.73 17.27 -1.62
CA PHE A 45 5.84 16.32 -0.94
C PHE A 45 4.37 16.49 -1.38
N CYS A 46 3.91 17.73 -1.48
CA CYS A 46 2.56 18.02 -1.97
C CYS A 46 2.38 17.63 -3.44
N ARG A 47 3.38 17.90 -4.29
CA ARG A 47 3.35 17.52 -5.71
C ARG A 47 3.28 16.01 -5.89
N ASP A 48 4.11 15.27 -5.16
CA ASP A 48 4.16 13.81 -5.24
C ASP A 48 2.85 13.19 -4.73
N ALA A 49 2.33 13.69 -3.60
CA ALA A 49 1.05 13.26 -3.05
C ALA A 49 -0.10 13.53 -4.04
N ARG A 50 -0.16 14.74 -4.60
CA ARG A 50 -1.21 15.11 -5.56
C ARG A 50 -1.14 14.25 -6.82
N ALA A 51 0.05 14.02 -7.37
CA ALA A 51 0.23 13.15 -8.53
C ALA A 51 -0.22 11.70 -8.25
N ALA A 52 0.08 11.17 -7.06
CA ALA A 52 -0.39 9.86 -6.65
C ALA A 52 -1.92 9.80 -6.52
N LEU A 53 -2.53 10.79 -5.87
CA LEU A 53 -3.98 10.88 -5.68
C LEU A 53 -4.73 11.09 -7.01
N GLN A 54 -4.18 11.86 -7.95
CA GLN A 54 -4.77 12.01 -9.28
C GLN A 54 -4.80 10.69 -10.07
N ARG A 55 -3.73 9.89 -10.01
CA ARG A 55 -3.73 8.55 -10.62
C ARG A 55 -4.81 7.65 -10.03
N LEU A 56 -5.00 7.71 -8.71
CA LEU A 56 -6.06 6.96 -8.02
C LEU A 56 -7.45 7.43 -8.45
N GLN A 57 -7.68 8.74 -8.52
CA GLN A 57 -8.95 9.32 -8.97
C GLN A 57 -9.27 8.88 -10.40
N GLN A 58 -8.30 8.97 -11.31
CA GLN A 58 -8.46 8.56 -12.70
C GLN A 58 -8.80 7.07 -12.81
N ALA A 59 -8.01 6.20 -12.15
CA ALA A 59 -8.27 4.75 -12.18
C ALA A 59 -9.67 4.41 -11.63
N THR A 60 -10.12 5.12 -10.58
CA THR A 60 -11.47 4.92 -10.02
C THR A 60 -12.56 5.37 -10.99
N GLN A 61 -12.35 6.49 -11.70
CA GLN A 61 -13.28 6.97 -12.71
C GLN A 61 -13.36 6.02 -13.90
N ASP A 62 -12.22 5.51 -14.36
CA ASP A 62 -12.15 4.53 -15.45
C ASP A 62 -12.89 3.24 -15.07
N LEU A 63 -12.69 2.72 -13.85
CA LEU A 63 -13.42 1.55 -13.35
C LEU A 63 -14.93 1.81 -13.29
N LEU A 64 -15.36 2.96 -12.72
CA LEU A 64 -16.78 3.29 -12.66
C LEU A 64 -17.41 3.44 -14.05
N ALA A 65 -16.67 3.99 -15.03
CA ALA A 65 -17.15 4.11 -16.38
C ALA A 65 -17.38 2.73 -17.04
N HIS A 66 -16.49 1.76 -16.80
CA HIS A 66 -16.67 0.38 -17.25
C HIS A 66 -17.84 -0.31 -16.53
N ASP A 67 -17.92 -0.19 -15.20
CA ASP A 67 -18.96 -0.84 -14.38
C ASP A 67 -20.38 -0.33 -14.69
N THR A 68 -20.52 0.92 -15.15
CA THR A 68 -21.85 1.50 -15.44
C THR A 68 -22.53 0.88 -16.67
N THR A 69 -21.78 0.13 -17.49
CA THR A 69 -22.32 -0.49 -18.71
C THR A 69 -22.87 -1.89 -18.53
N ASP A 70 -22.55 -2.57 -17.42
CA ASP A 70 -22.98 -3.95 -17.17
C ASP A 70 -23.77 -4.03 -15.85
N PRO A 71 -25.08 -4.36 -15.91
CA PRO A 71 -25.92 -4.44 -14.72
C PRO A 71 -25.48 -5.51 -13.71
N ASP A 72 -24.68 -6.50 -14.11
CA ASP A 72 -24.16 -7.53 -13.20
C ASP A 72 -23.09 -6.98 -12.24
N PHE A 73 -22.48 -5.82 -12.55
CA PHE A 73 -21.54 -5.13 -11.65
C PHE A 73 -22.22 -4.12 -10.69
N HIS A 74 -23.55 -3.99 -10.72
CA HIS A 74 -24.28 -3.16 -9.76
C HIS A 74 -24.40 -3.81 -8.38
N VAL A 75 -23.38 -3.62 -7.54
CA VAL A 75 -23.38 -4.09 -6.15
C VAL A 75 -24.34 -3.25 -5.29
N SER A 76 -25.17 -3.92 -4.48
CA SER A 76 -26.08 -3.20 -3.56
C SER A 76 -25.33 -2.24 -2.62
N PRO A 77 -25.89 -1.05 -2.31
CA PRO A 77 -25.23 -0.08 -1.42
C PRO A 77 -24.86 -0.64 -0.04
N ARG A 78 -25.61 -1.64 0.45
CA ARG A 78 -25.34 -2.32 1.72
C ARG A 78 -24.09 -3.17 1.67
N ILE A 79 -23.92 -3.99 0.62
CA ILE A 79 -22.72 -4.83 0.44
C ILE A 79 -21.51 -3.93 0.25
N LYS A 80 -21.62 -2.89 -0.60
CA LYS A 80 -20.55 -1.90 -0.79
C LYS A 80 -20.11 -1.27 0.53
N ARG A 81 -21.06 -0.83 1.38
CA ARG A 81 -20.74 -0.25 2.69
C ARG A 81 -20.04 -1.25 3.61
N SER A 82 -20.54 -2.48 3.69
CA SER A 82 -19.97 -3.52 4.54
C SER A 82 -18.53 -3.88 4.14
N VAL A 83 -18.28 -4.06 2.83
CA VAL A 83 -16.93 -4.33 2.31
C VAL A 83 -15.99 -3.15 2.61
N LEU A 84 -16.43 -1.92 2.38
CA LEU A 84 -15.63 -0.73 2.69
C LEU A 84 -15.37 -0.55 4.20
N GLU A 85 -16.30 -0.93 5.07
CA GLU A 85 -16.08 -0.91 6.52
C GLU A 85 -15.01 -1.93 6.95
N VAL A 86 -15.03 -3.14 6.40
CA VAL A 86 -13.97 -4.14 6.63
C VAL A 86 -12.63 -3.60 6.13
N ALA A 87 -12.58 -3.10 4.90
CA ALA A 87 -11.34 -2.54 4.33
C ALA A 87 -10.78 -1.36 5.15
N ARG A 88 -11.64 -0.44 5.62
CA ARG A 88 -11.21 0.66 6.50
C ARG A 88 -10.69 0.17 7.84
N ASN A 89 -11.33 -0.84 8.43
CA ASN A 89 -10.89 -1.41 9.70
C ASN A 89 -9.52 -2.09 9.56
N GLU A 90 -9.28 -2.82 8.47
CA GLU A 90 -7.98 -3.42 8.15
C GLU A 90 -6.91 -2.35 7.94
N ALA A 91 -7.19 -1.33 7.11
CA ALA A 91 -6.27 -0.23 6.89
C ALA A 91 -5.91 0.50 8.20
N ARG A 92 -6.91 0.76 9.06
CA ARG A 92 -6.73 1.41 10.37
C ARG A 92 -5.91 0.56 11.34
N ARG A 93 -6.01 -0.77 11.25
CA ARG A 93 -5.34 -1.71 12.16
C ARG A 93 -4.07 -2.32 11.58
N SER A 94 -3.59 -1.82 10.43
CA SER A 94 -2.38 -2.31 9.80
C SER A 94 -1.25 -2.39 10.83
N ARG A 95 -0.66 -3.57 10.97
CA ARG A 95 0.44 -3.81 11.89
C ARG A 95 1.65 -2.96 11.47
N MET A 96 2.40 -2.49 12.46
CA MET A 96 3.71 -1.88 12.25
C MET A 96 4.78 -2.96 12.38
N LEU A 97 5.55 -3.16 11.32
CA LEU A 97 6.67 -4.07 11.28
C LEU A 97 7.94 -3.31 11.68
N PRO A 98 8.78 -3.86 12.56
CA PRO A 98 10.06 -3.26 12.88
C PRO A 98 11.01 -3.36 11.68
N LEU A 99 11.83 -2.31 11.49
CA LEU A 99 12.91 -2.33 10.50
C LEU A 99 14.20 -2.96 11.04
N ILE A 100 14.34 -2.99 12.37
CA ILE A 100 15.45 -3.61 13.09
C ILE A 100 14.95 -4.87 13.79
N GLN A 101 15.74 -5.94 13.80
CA GLN A 101 15.36 -7.21 14.41
C GLN A 101 15.00 -6.99 15.89
N PRO A 102 13.77 -7.32 16.31
CA PRO A 102 13.36 -7.13 17.70
C PRO A 102 14.14 -8.10 18.61
N SER A 103 14.72 -7.56 19.67
CA SER A 103 15.41 -8.33 20.71
C SER A 103 14.49 -8.53 21.92
N ILE A 104 14.51 -9.72 22.51
CA ILE A 104 13.65 -10.04 23.67
C ILE A 104 14.00 -9.11 24.84
N GLY A 105 12.98 -8.45 25.41
CA GLY A 105 13.13 -7.56 26.57
C GLY A 105 13.52 -6.11 26.25
N GLN A 106 13.67 -5.75 24.97
CA GLN A 106 13.90 -4.36 24.55
C GLN A 106 12.60 -3.58 24.37
N PRO A 107 12.61 -2.24 24.55
CA PRO A 107 11.45 -1.40 24.32
C PRO A 107 10.96 -1.47 22.86
N LYS A 108 9.73 -1.00 22.64
CA LYS A 108 9.07 -1.00 21.33
C LYS A 108 10.02 -0.41 20.26
N PRO A 109 10.13 -1.04 19.07
CA PRO A 109 11.05 -0.61 18.02
C PRO A 109 10.84 0.86 17.63
N THR A 110 11.92 1.62 17.57
CA THR A 110 11.92 3.05 17.20
C THR A 110 11.66 3.26 15.71
N LEU A 111 12.15 2.33 14.86
CA LEU A 111 11.99 2.37 13.42
C LEU A 111 11.04 1.26 12.95
N THR A 112 9.93 1.68 12.35
CA THR A 112 8.88 0.77 11.88
C THR A 112 8.35 1.19 10.51
N ILE A 113 7.85 0.22 9.77
CA ILE A 113 7.14 0.39 8.50
C ILE A 113 5.76 -0.26 8.63
N SER A 114 4.73 0.31 8.00
CA SER A 114 3.42 -0.35 8.00
C SER A 114 3.46 -1.60 7.12
N GLU A 115 2.79 -2.67 7.57
CA GLU A 115 2.63 -3.88 6.76
C GLU A 115 1.91 -3.59 5.45
N LEU A 116 0.97 -2.63 5.45
CA LEU A 116 0.27 -2.20 4.24
C LEU A 116 1.21 -1.55 3.22
N GLU A 117 2.10 -0.66 3.65
CA GLU A 117 3.09 -0.03 2.78
C GLU A 117 4.03 -1.08 2.16
N LEU A 118 4.56 -1.98 2.99
CA LEU A 118 5.42 -3.05 2.50
C LEU A 118 4.67 -3.98 1.52
N SER A 119 3.43 -4.33 1.84
CA SER A 119 2.57 -5.13 0.95
C SER A 119 2.27 -4.41 -0.36
N SER A 120 2.06 -3.10 -0.34
CA SER A 120 1.88 -2.30 -1.56
C SER A 120 3.11 -2.37 -2.44
N GLN A 121 4.31 -2.22 -1.86
CA GLN A 121 5.55 -2.31 -2.62
C GLN A 121 5.78 -3.68 -3.26
N ILE A 122 5.35 -4.76 -2.59
CA ILE A 122 5.40 -6.13 -3.12
C ILE A 122 4.41 -6.28 -4.29
N ARG A 123 3.17 -5.79 -4.13
CA ARG A 123 2.17 -5.83 -5.21
C ARG A 123 2.62 -5.02 -6.43
N ASP A 124 3.13 -3.81 -6.21
CA ASP A 124 3.69 -2.98 -7.30
C ASP A 124 4.82 -3.70 -8.05
N ALA A 125 5.68 -4.46 -7.34
CA ALA A 125 6.72 -5.26 -7.98
C ALA A 125 6.15 -6.41 -8.81
N ALA A 126 5.04 -7.01 -8.38
CA ALA A 126 4.37 -8.06 -9.12
C ALA A 126 3.65 -7.51 -10.36
N ASP A 127 2.91 -6.41 -10.22
CA ASP A 127 2.11 -5.81 -11.29
C ASP A 127 2.99 -5.21 -12.41
N GLN A 128 4.28 -5.01 -12.16
CA GLN A 128 5.27 -4.65 -13.18
C GLN A 128 5.65 -5.82 -14.11
N LEU A 129 5.30 -7.05 -13.76
CA LEU A 129 5.58 -8.23 -14.56
C LEU A 129 4.33 -8.58 -15.41
N PRO A 130 4.43 -8.55 -16.75
CA PRO A 130 3.31 -8.88 -17.61
C PRO A 130 2.75 -10.27 -17.32
N GLY A 131 1.42 -10.38 -17.31
CA GLY A 131 0.73 -11.65 -17.09
C GLY A 131 0.79 -12.18 -15.66
N ILE A 132 1.10 -11.32 -14.67
CA ILE A 132 1.03 -11.61 -13.24
C ILE A 132 0.15 -10.57 -12.56
N HIS A 133 -0.80 -11.05 -11.74
CA HIS A 133 -1.56 -10.21 -10.83
C HIS A 133 -1.32 -10.64 -9.39
N ALA A 134 -0.84 -9.72 -8.56
CA ALA A 134 -0.75 -9.99 -7.13
C ALA A 134 -2.14 -10.07 -6.49
N ARG A 135 -2.32 -11.08 -5.65
CA ARG A 135 -3.54 -11.28 -4.85
C ARG A 135 -3.21 -11.02 -3.39
N ARG A 136 -3.46 -12.01 -2.53
CA ARG A 136 -3.17 -11.93 -1.10
C ARG A 136 -1.67 -11.90 -0.85
N CYS A 137 -1.21 -10.92 -0.09
CA CYS A 137 0.17 -10.79 0.39
C CYS A 137 0.13 -10.76 1.91
N VAL A 138 0.94 -11.60 2.55
CA VAL A 138 1.10 -11.66 4.01
C VAL A 138 2.58 -11.54 4.33
N VAL A 139 2.93 -10.65 5.27
CA VAL A 139 4.30 -10.48 5.72
C VAL A 139 4.43 -10.84 7.19
N THR A 140 5.40 -11.71 7.47
CA THR A 140 5.70 -12.16 8.82
C THR A 140 7.16 -11.86 9.15
N ILE A 141 7.43 -11.52 10.41
CA ILE A 141 8.79 -11.34 10.91
C ILE A 141 9.33 -12.72 11.23
N ASP A 142 10.53 -13.01 10.78
CA ASP A 142 11.23 -14.23 11.15
C ASP A 142 11.84 -14.08 12.56
N PRO A 143 11.35 -14.85 13.55
CA PRO A 143 11.88 -14.79 14.91
C PRO A 143 13.30 -15.38 15.03
N THR A 144 13.75 -16.15 14.03
CA THR A 144 15.06 -16.82 14.03
C THR A 144 16.20 -15.96 13.53
N GLY A 145 15.92 -14.71 13.10
CA GLY A 145 16.97 -13.73 12.81
C GLY A 145 17.95 -13.67 13.99
N ASP A 146 19.26 -13.73 13.69
CA ASP A 146 20.33 -13.87 14.68
C ASP A 146 20.27 -12.77 15.75
N THR A 147 19.60 -13.08 16.87
CA THR A 147 19.45 -12.25 18.07
C THR A 147 20.66 -12.35 19.00
N SER A 148 21.67 -13.14 18.62
CA SER A 148 22.80 -13.51 19.47
C SER A 148 23.81 -12.38 19.67
N GLN A 149 23.63 -11.22 19.02
CA GLN A 149 24.54 -10.09 19.11
C GLN A 149 23.75 -8.80 19.30
N HIS A 150 24.19 -7.96 20.23
CA HIS A 150 23.64 -6.65 20.58
C HIS A 150 23.88 -5.59 19.48
N THR A 151 23.88 -6.00 18.21
CA THR A 151 24.06 -5.15 17.04
C THR A 151 22.72 -4.94 16.36
N GLU A 152 22.41 -3.69 16.02
CA GLU A 152 21.20 -3.33 15.26
C GLU A 152 21.25 -3.98 13.86
N LYS A 153 20.64 -5.16 13.72
CA LYS A 153 20.54 -5.88 12.45
C LYS A 153 19.20 -5.58 11.77
N PRO A 154 19.16 -5.51 10.43
CA PRO A 154 17.91 -5.48 9.68
C PRO A 154 16.94 -6.59 10.10
N ALA A 155 15.65 -6.26 10.25
CA ALA A 155 14.64 -7.27 10.53
C ALA A 155 14.53 -8.26 9.35
N SER A 156 14.45 -9.53 9.69
CA SER A 156 14.27 -10.61 8.72
C SER A 156 12.78 -10.91 8.53
N ILE A 157 12.33 -11.05 7.28
CA ILE A 157 10.92 -11.27 6.95
C ILE A 157 10.70 -12.47 6.03
N THR A 158 9.54 -13.10 6.19
CA THR A 158 8.98 -14.09 5.27
C THR A 158 7.75 -13.52 4.59
N ILE A 159 7.69 -13.68 3.28
CA ILE A 159 6.62 -13.19 2.41
C ILE A 159 5.86 -14.38 1.85
N ASN A 160 4.56 -14.43 2.09
CA ASN A 160 3.66 -15.36 1.39
C ASN A 160 2.78 -14.56 0.42
N LEU A 161 2.99 -14.78 -0.87
CA LEU A 161 2.31 -14.08 -1.95
C LEU A 161 1.47 -15.06 -2.78
N ARG A 162 0.20 -14.76 -2.91
CA ARG A 162 -0.69 -15.42 -3.87
C ARG A 162 -0.77 -14.61 -5.15
N THR A 163 -0.85 -15.29 -6.28
CA THR A 163 -0.84 -14.69 -7.60
C THR A 163 -1.86 -15.36 -8.52
N ALA A 164 -2.43 -14.58 -9.42
CA ALA A 164 -3.09 -15.07 -10.62
C ALA A 164 -2.15 -14.85 -11.81
N VAL A 165 -2.14 -15.75 -12.78
CA VAL A 165 -1.24 -15.67 -13.95
C VAL A 165 -2.01 -15.80 -15.25
N SER A 166 -1.55 -15.13 -16.29
CA SER A 166 -2.12 -15.32 -17.63
C SER A 166 -1.84 -16.73 -18.13
N ALA A 167 -2.77 -17.30 -18.90
CA ALA A 167 -2.61 -18.59 -19.58
C ALA A 167 -1.37 -18.64 -20.51
N GLN A 168 -0.87 -17.48 -20.96
CA GLN A 168 0.31 -17.36 -21.82
C GLN A 168 1.64 -17.27 -21.04
N THR A 169 1.59 -17.16 -19.72
CA THR A 169 2.77 -16.94 -18.88
C THR A 169 3.56 -18.22 -18.66
N ASN A 170 4.88 -18.18 -18.89
CA ASN A 170 5.79 -19.24 -18.43
C ASN A 170 5.94 -19.15 -16.90
N ILE A 171 5.11 -19.90 -16.17
CA ILE A 171 4.99 -19.81 -14.70
C ILE A 171 6.35 -19.97 -13.99
N PRO A 172 7.17 -21.01 -14.23
CA PRO A 172 8.46 -21.15 -13.53
C PRO A 172 9.40 -19.94 -13.71
N GLN A 173 9.50 -19.43 -14.94
CA GLN A 173 10.34 -18.27 -15.24
C GLN A 173 9.78 -17.00 -14.59
N ALA A 174 8.47 -16.76 -14.73
CA ALA A 174 7.77 -15.63 -14.15
C ALA A 174 7.88 -15.59 -12.62
N MET A 175 7.72 -16.74 -11.95
CA MET A 175 7.85 -16.83 -10.49
C MET A 175 9.30 -16.64 -10.01
N THR A 176 10.28 -17.03 -10.83
CA THR A 176 11.70 -16.75 -10.54
C THR A 176 12.00 -15.27 -10.65
N GLN A 177 11.50 -14.63 -11.71
CA GLN A 177 11.65 -13.19 -11.93
C GLN A 177 10.93 -12.39 -10.84
N LEU A 178 9.70 -12.76 -10.48
CA LEU A 178 8.93 -12.15 -9.41
C LEU A 178 9.67 -12.14 -8.08
N ARG A 179 10.22 -13.29 -7.66
CA ARG A 179 11.01 -13.37 -6.42
C ARG A 179 12.21 -12.43 -6.46
N ARG A 180 12.96 -12.39 -7.57
CA ARG A 180 14.10 -11.48 -7.73
C ARG A 180 13.67 -10.02 -7.62
N THR A 181 12.64 -9.61 -8.35
CA THR A 181 12.12 -8.23 -8.33
C THR A 181 11.68 -7.80 -6.93
N ILE A 182 11.02 -8.69 -6.18
CA ILE A 182 10.60 -8.42 -4.80
C ILE A 182 11.81 -8.24 -3.87
N ILE A 183 12.78 -9.17 -3.90
CA ILE A 183 14.02 -9.08 -3.08
C ILE A 183 14.71 -7.74 -3.34
N ASP A 184 14.96 -7.46 -4.62
CA ASP A 184 15.62 -6.26 -5.10
C ASP A 184 14.94 -4.97 -4.61
N ARG A 185 13.60 -4.93 -4.68
CA ARG A 185 12.82 -3.76 -4.29
C ARG A 185 12.82 -3.56 -2.77
N ILE A 186 12.62 -4.62 -1.99
CA ILE A 186 12.56 -4.54 -0.53
C ILE A 186 13.92 -4.17 0.06
N SER A 187 14.99 -4.82 -0.40
CA SER A 187 16.34 -4.54 0.09
C SER A 187 16.77 -3.10 -0.18
N ARG A 188 16.36 -2.50 -1.32
CA ARG A 188 16.69 -1.11 -1.66
C ARG A 188 15.85 -0.06 -0.92
N ARG A 189 14.58 -0.34 -0.63
CA ARG A 189 13.63 0.68 -0.13
C ARG A 189 13.31 0.59 1.36
N ALA A 190 13.28 -0.62 1.92
CA ALA A 190 12.86 -0.83 3.29
C ALA A 190 14.02 -1.14 4.24
N GLY A 191 15.20 -1.49 3.73
CA GLY A 191 16.33 -1.91 4.57
C GLY A 191 16.03 -3.19 5.37
N LEU A 192 15.12 -4.03 4.87
CA LEU A 192 14.73 -5.31 5.45
C LEU A 192 15.47 -6.46 4.75
N THR A 193 15.74 -7.53 5.48
CA THR A 193 16.28 -8.77 4.93
C THR A 193 15.13 -9.73 4.61
N VAL A 194 15.01 -10.16 3.36
CA VAL A 194 14.00 -11.16 2.98
C VAL A 194 14.61 -12.55 3.11
N THR A 195 14.12 -13.34 4.07
CA THR A 195 14.59 -14.72 4.27
C THR A 195 13.94 -15.66 3.26
N THR A 196 12.62 -15.56 3.13
CA THR A 196 11.82 -16.51 2.36
C THR A 196 10.74 -15.80 1.57
N ILE A 197 10.57 -16.17 0.30
CA ILE A 197 9.42 -15.77 -0.53
C ILE A 197 8.71 -17.01 -1.04
N GLU A 198 7.58 -17.30 -0.43
CA GLU A 198 6.63 -18.32 -0.88
C GLU A 198 5.66 -17.67 -1.87
N VAL A 199 5.62 -18.21 -3.08
CA VAL A 199 4.69 -17.74 -4.11
C VAL A 199 3.78 -18.88 -4.52
N HIS A 200 2.47 -18.66 -4.40
CA HIS A 200 1.43 -19.59 -4.80
C HIS A 200 0.67 -19.02 -5.99
N VAL A 201 0.62 -19.78 -7.09
CA VAL A 201 -0.30 -19.50 -8.20
C VAL A 201 -1.63 -20.14 -7.84
N GLU A 202 -2.67 -19.33 -7.64
CA GLU A 202 -3.99 -19.82 -7.23
C GLU A 202 -5.03 -19.77 -8.35
N ASP A 203 -4.73 -19.05 -9.44
CA ASP A 203 -5.69 -18.77 -10.50
C ASP A 203 -4.98 -18.52 -11.85
N ILE A 204 -5.68 -18.84 -12.94
CA ILE A 204 -5.22 -18.62 -14.32
C ILE A 204 -6.30 -17.85 -15.07
N TYR A 205 -5.93 -16.76 -15.73
CA TYR A 205 -6.86 -15.91 -16.49
C TYR A 205 -6.46 -15.82 -17.97
N ASP A 206 -7.45 -15.57 -18.82
CA ASP A 206 -7.23 -15.25 -20.23
C ASP A 206 -6.79 -13.79 -20.37
N ALA A 207 -5.77 -13.56 -21.21
CA ALA A 207 -5.14 -12.25 -21.39
C ALA A 207 -6.04 -11.21 -22.07
#